data_AF-A0A932V8Y6-F1
#
_entry.id   AF-A0A932V8Y6-F1
#
_cell.length_a   1.000
_cell.length_b   1.000
_cell.length_c   1.000
_cell.angle_alpha   90.00
_cell.angle_beta   90.00
_cell.angle_gamma   90.00
#
_symmetry.space_group_name_H-M   'P 1'
#
loop_
_entity.id
_entity.type
_entity.pdbx_description
1 polymer ?
#
loop_
_entity_poly.entity_id
_entity_poly.type
_entity_poly.pdbx_seq_one_letter_code
_entity_poly.pdbx_strand_id
1 'polypeptide(L)' 'MHRATTNVAWNKIDLAPYAGLWIAVVRNQVSGVGETPRQARQASKYQRPKEEPLIIFVNKAKLKRKT' A
#
# COMPACT_ATOMS: atom_id res chain seq x y z
N MET A 1 27.03 -7.40 -6.55
CA MET A 1 25.68 -7.76 -7.04
C MET A 1 24.66 -7.35 -5.99
N HIS A 2 24.14 -6.11 -6.04
CA HIS A 2 23.21 -5.60 -5.02
C HIS A 2 21.77 -5.95 -5.41
N ARG A 3 21.18 -6.96 -4.75
CA ARG A 3 19.73 -7.19 -4.79
C ARG A 3 19.07 -5.98 -4.11
N ALA A 4 18.53 -5.07 -4.91
CA ALA A 4 17.65 -4.02 -4.45
C ALA A 4 16.38 -4.67 -3.89
N THR A 5 16.44 -5.08 -2.64
CA THR A 5 15.25 -5.41 -1.86
C THR A 5 14.68 -4.04 -1.53
N THR A 6 13.79 -3.54 -2.38
CA THR A 6 13.14 -2.25 -2.18
C THR A 6 12.36 -2.35 -0.88
N ASN A 7 13.02 -2.01 0.24
CA ASN A 7 12.42 -1.92 1.55
C ASN A 7 11.63 -0.61 1.55
N VAL A 8 10.53 -0.66 0.82
CA VAL A 8 9.59 0.43 0.64
C VAL A 8 9.06 0.81 2.02
N ALA A 9 9.37 2.04 2.44
CA ALA A 9 9.32 2.48 3.81
C ALA A 9 7.91 2.67 4.40
N TRP A 10 6.88 1.92 3.95
CA TRP A 10 5.52 1.96 4.50
C TRP A 10 5.43 1.48 5.95
N ASN A 11 6.53 1.03 6.55
CA ASN A 11 6.62 0.57 7.93
C ASN A 11 6.19 1.64 8.97
N LYS A 12 6.05 2.90 8.56
CA LYS A 12 5.53 4.00 9.41
C LYS A 12 4.03 4.29 9.23
N ILE A 13 3.37 3.72 8.22
CA ILE A 13 1.93 3.91 8.02
C ILE A 13 1.21 2.89 8.90
N ASP A 14 0.27 3.36 9.73
CA ASP A 14 -0.65 2.43 10.37
C ASP A 14 -1.60 1.85 9.32
N LEU A 15 -1.42 0.55 9.05
CA LEU A 15 -2.21 -0.17 8.07
C LEU A 15 -3.41 -0.90 8.71
N ALA A 16 -3.60 -0.82 10.03
CA ALA A 16 -4.72 -1.44 10.73
C ALA A 16 -6.11 -1.07 10.14
N PRO A 17 -6.38 0.19 9.75
CA PRO A 17 -7.66 0.56 9.14
C PRO A 17 -7.92 -0.10 7.77
N TYR A 18 -6.85 -0.54 7.09
CA TYR A 18 -6.93 -1.13 5.74
C TYR A 18 -6.87 -2.65 5.75
N ALA A 19 -6.99 -3.27 6.93
CA ALA A 19 -6.94 -4.70 7.13
C ALA A 19 -7.92 -5.45 6.19
N GLY A 20 -7.38 -6.28 5.29
CA GLY A 20 -8.15 -7.05 4.31
C GLY A 20 -8.45 -6.30 3.00
N LEU A 21 -7.88 -5.11 2.80
CA LEU A 21 -8.05 -4.32 1.59
C LEU A 21 -6.75 -4.25 0.78
N TRP A 22 -6.90 -3.94 -0.49
CA TRP A 22 -5.82 -3.50 -1.35
C TRP A 22 -5.62 -2.00 -1.18
N ILE A 23 -4.38 -1.59 -0.97
CA ILE A 23 -3.98 -0.19 -0.90
C ILE A 23 -3.02 0.13 -2.04
N ALA A 24 -3.11 1.36 -2.50
CA ALA A 24 -2.16 2.00 -3.39
C ALA A 24 -1.37 3.02 -2.59
N VAL A 25 -0.04 2.94 -2.70
CA VAL A 25 0.85 3.74 -1.86
C VAL A 25 1.87 4.46 -2.71
N VAL A 26 1.99 5.76 -2.47
CA VAL A 26 2.84 6.69 -3.22
C VAL A 26 3.59 7.53 -2.20
N ARG A 27 4.92 7.64 -2.33
CA ARG A 27 5.78 8.44 -1.43
C ARG A 27 5.45 8.26 0.06
N ASN A 28 5.34 7.01 0.48
CA ASN A 28 5.03 6.67 1.87
C ASN A 28 3.64 7.08 2.39
N GLN A 29 2.67 7.31 1.50
CA GLN A 29 1.30 7.67 1.84
C GLN A 29 0.29 6.82 1.06
N VAL A 30 -0.79 6.42 1.73
CA VAL A 30 -1.91 5.73 1.05
C VAL A 30 -2.63 6.74 0.16
N SER A 31 -2.64 6.48 -1.14
CA SER A 31 -3.27 7.32 -2.17
C SER A 31 -4.50 6.66 -2.79
N GLY A 32 -4.78 5.40 -2.48
CA GLY A 32 -5.97 4.70 -2.96
C GLY A 32 -6.24 3.42 -2.19
N VAL A 33 -7.50 2.99 -2.15
CA VAL A 33 -7.96 1.79 -1.46
C VAL A 33 -9.00 1.08 -2.34
N GLY A 34 -9.08 -0.24 -2.25
CA GLY A 34 -10.12 -1.04 -2.89
C GLY A 34 -10.16 -2.48 -2.40
N GLU A 35 -11.21 -3.19 -2.77
CA GLU A 35 -11.34 -4.64 -2.52
C GLU A 35 -10.52 -5.46 -3.52
N THR A 36 -10.07 -4.83 -4.62
CA THR A 36 -9.23 -5.43 -5.65
C THR A 36 -7.98 -4.57 -5.92
N PRO A 37 -6.89 -5.17 -6.46
CA PRO A 37 -5.71 -4.41 -6.87
C PRO A 37 -6.05 -3.30 -7.87
N ARG A 38 -6.99 -3.58 -8.78
CA ARG A 38 -7.41 -2.65 -9.83
C ARG A 38 -8.12 -1.43 -9.25
N GLN A 39 -9.03 -1.63 -8.30
CA GLN A 39 -9.73 -0.54 -7.63
C GLN A 39 -8.76 0.36 -6.87
N ALA A 40 -7.83 -0.21 -6.10
CA ALA A 40 -6.82 0.56 -5.38
C ALA A 40 -5.95 1.40 -6.34
N ARG A 41 -5.52 0.81 -7.47
CA ARG A 41 -4.76 1.52 -8.51
C ARG A 41 -5.57 2.64 -9.15
N GLN A 42 -6.82 2.37 -9.52
CA GLN A 42 -7.70 3.37 -10.14
C GLN A 42 -7.96 4.53 -9.19
N ALA A 43 -8.26 4.26 -7.91
CA ALA A 43 -8.43 5.28 -6.89
C ALA A 43 -7.17 6.16 -6.74
N SER A 44 -5.98 5.56 -6.73
CA SER A 44 -4.73 6.32 -6.68
C SER A 44 -4.45 7.11 -7.96
N LYS A 45 -4.78 6.58 -9.14
CA LYS A 45 -4.59 7.30 -10.40
C LYS A 45 -5.57 8.45 -10.55
N TYR A 46 -6.76 8.35 -9.96
CA TYR A 46 -7.71 9.47 -9.90
C TYR A 46 -7.13 10.64 -9.07
N GLN A 47 -6.55 10.35 -7.90
CA GLN A 47 -5.95 11.37 -7.05
C GLN A 47 -4.59 11.87 -7.58
N ARG A 48 -3.78 10.96 -8.13
CA ARG A 48 -2.39 11.20 -8.51
C ARG A 48 -2.09 10.57 -9.89
N PRO A 49 -2.60 11.16 -10.98
CA PRO A 49 -2.54 10.54 -12.31
C PRO A 49 -1.12 10.29 -12.82
N LYS A 50 -0.18 11.17 -12.45
CA LYS A 50 1.23 11.12 -12.89
C LYS A 50 2.11 10.19 -12.07
N GLU A 51 1.68 9.77 -10.87
CA GLU A 51 2.48 8.92 -9.99
C GLU A 51 2.14 7.45 -10.21
N GLU A 52 3.14 6.56 -10.14
CA GLU A 52 2.91 5.12 -10.20
C GLU A 52 2.82 4.56 -8.78
N PRO A 53 1.64 4.07 -8.36
CA PRO A 53 1.46 3.56 -7.00
C PRO A 53 2.03 2.15 -6.85
N LEU A 54 2.59 1.85 -5.69
CA LEU A 54 2.79 0.47 -5.26
C LEU A 54 1.45 -0.09 -4.76
N ILE A 55 1.07 -1.25 -5.27
CA ILE A 55 -0.17 -1.93 -4.87
C ILE A 55 0.17 -3.02 -3.86
N ILE A 56 -0.48 -2.98 -2.70
CA ILE A 56 -0.20 -3.86 -1.56
C ILE A 56 -1.52 -4.41 -1.03
N PHE A 57 -1.58 -5.71 -0.77
CA PHE A 57 -2.67 -6.29 0.01
C PHE A 57 -2.31 -6.26 1.50
N VAL A 58 -3.17 -5.64 2.31
CA VAL A 58 -2.96 -5.54 3.75
C VAL A 58 -3.52 -6.79 4.41
N ASN A 59 -2.64 -7.76 4.69
CA ASN A 59 -3.03 -8.99 5.34
C ASN A 59 -3.26 -8.79 6.85
N LYS A 60 -4.50 -9.02 7.30
CA LYS A 60 -4.92 -8.91 8.71
C LYS A 60 -4.02 -9.72 9.67
N ALA A 61 -3.57 -10.89 9.25
CA ALA A 61 -2.76 -11.79 10.09
C ALA A 61 -1.35 -11.25 10.34
N LYS A 62 -0.81 -10.41 9.44
CA LYS A 62 0.54 -9.86 9.55
C LYS A 62 0.61 -8.56 10.36
N LEU A 63 -0.52 -7.92 10.65
CA LEU A 63 -0.60 -6.71 11.47
C LEU A 63 -0.42 -6.99 12.97
N LYS A 64 -0.49 -8.26 13.41
CA LYS A 64 -0.43 -8.67 14.82
C LYS A 64 0.99 -8.72 15.42
N ARG A 65 1.91 -7.83 15.03
CA ARG A 65 3.26 -7.81 15.61
C ARG A 65 3.68 -6.41 16.03
N LYS A 66 3.24 -6.04 17.23
CA LYS A 66 3.93 -5.18 18.20
C LYS A 66 3.15 -5.26 19.51
N THR A 67 3.45 -6.30 20.28
CA THR A 67 3.27 -6.30 21.74
C THR A 67 4.67 -6.19 22.32
#